data_AF-R7TJW3-F1
#
_entry.id   AF-R7TJW3-F1
#
_cell.length_a   1.000
_cell.length_b   1.000
_cell.length_c   1.000
_cell.angle_alpha   90.00
_cell.angle_beta   90.00
_cell.angle_gamma   90.00
#
_symmetry.space_group_name_H-M   'P 1'
#
loop_
_entity.id
_entity.type
_entity.pdbx_description
1 polymer ?
#
loop_
_entity_poly.entity_id
_entity_poly.type
_entity_poly.pdbx_seq_one_letter_code
_entity_poly.pdbx_strand_id
1 'polypeptide(L)'
;MLAKVETQEVNDAVSEFVRRINETSEFWIGLTRANDQSEWRWMDDTSSSIVWSKWENGEPTTGEKCARLRLKAGSESRWYGIACDYQYSYVCERGLVTTPPPPSSPTGAANASPAQTGEGNTDKGSDSIARGPTKKLVKNDQSNSTPIEPSCK
;
A
#
# COMPACT_ATOMS: atom_id res chain seq x y z
N MET A 1 3.79 8.05 2.85
CA MET A 1 3.09 7.43 3.98
C MET A 1 3.54 5.98 4.12
N LEU A 2 3.38 5.34 5.29
CA LEU A 2 3.47 3.87 5.34
C LEU A 2 2.35 3.25 4.50
N ALA A 3 2.59 2.04 3.98
CA ALA A 3 1.66 1.36 3.10
C ALA A 3 0.32 1.06 3.78
N LYS A 4 -0.76 1.50 3.15
CA LYS A 4 -2.13 1.15 3.50
C LYS A 4 -2.55 -0.13 2.79
N VAL A 5 -2.81 -1.20 3.53
CA VAL A 5 -3.08 -2.53 2.97
C VAL A 5 -4.55 -2.86 3.11
N GLU A 6 -5.41 -2.20 2.32
CA GLU A 6 -6.88 -2.28 2.47
C GLU A 6 -7.51 -3.47 1.75
N THR A 7 -6.77 -4.13 0.85
CA THR A 7 -7.29 -5.23 0.05
C THR A 7 -6.26 -6.35 -0.11
N GLN A 8 -6.74 -7.52 -0.51
CA GLN A 8 -5.90 -8.66 -0.84
C GLN A 8 -4.89 -8.31 -1.95
N GLU A 9 -5.30 -7.57 -2.97
CA GLU A 9 -4.45 -7.16 -4.09
C GLU A 9 -3.29 -6.27 -3.62
N VAL A 10 -3.56 -5.34 -2.69
CA VAL A 10 -2.50 -4.50 -2.12
C VAL A 10 -1.56 -5.34 -1.24
N ASN A 11 -2.10 -6.26 -0.45
CA ASN A 11 -1.29 -7.17 0.36
C ASN A 11 -0.36 -8.02 -0.52
N ASP A 12 -0.86 -8.53 -1.64
CA ASP A 12 -0.09 -9.36 -2.56
C ASP A 12 0.98 -8.54 -3.27
N ALA A 13 0.65 -7.34 -3.76
CA ALA A 13 1.63 -6.43 -4.34
C ALA A 13 2.77 -6.07 -3.36
N VAL A 14 2.42 -5.81 -2.10
CA VAL A 14 3.39 -5.54 -1.03
C VAL A 14 4.23 -6.80 -0.74
N SER A 15 3.61 -7.97 -0.68
CA SER A 15 4.30 -9.25 -0.42
C SER A 15 5.27 -9.63 -1.52
N GLU A 16 4.86 -9.49 -2.79
CA GLU A 16 5.71 -9.70 -3.96
C GLU A 16 6.86 -8.69 -4.02
N PHE A 17 6.59 -7.43 -3.68
CA PHE A 17 7.63 -6.41 -3.57
C PHE A 17 8.71 -6.84 -2.58
N VAL A 18 8.31 -7.31 -1.40
CA VAL A 18 9.26 -7.69 -0.35
C VAL A 18 9.96 -9.02 -0.64
N ARG A 19 9.28 -10.01 -1.24
CA ARG A 19 9.89 -11.28 -1.68
C ARG A 19 11.09 -11.07 -2.59
N ARG A 20 11.04 -10.07 -3.49
CA ARG A 20 12.16 -9.75 -4.39
C ARG A 20 13.41 -9.23 -3.68
N ILE A 21 13.28 -8.79 -2.43
CA ILE A 21 14.38 -8.28 -1.63
C ILE A 21 14.92 -9.38 -0.73
N ASN A 22 14.02 -10.06 -0.02
CA ASN A 22 14.34 -11.17 0.87
C ASN A 22 13.09 -12.02 1.10
N GLU A 23 13.22 -13.34 0.88
CA GLU A 23 12.15 -14.33 0.99
C GLU A 23 11.52 -14.39 2.39
N THR A 24 12.27 -14.02 3.42
CA THR A 24 11.77 -13.88 4.79
C THR A 24 12.01 -12.47 5.29
N SER A 25 10.94 -11.72 5.52
CA SER A 25 11.02 -10.30 5.87
C SER A 25 9.87 -9.86 6.75
N GLU A 26 10.13 -8.85 7.57
CA GLU A 26 9.15 -8.22 8.45
C GLU A 26 9.24 -6.71 8.28
N PHE A 27 8.09 -6.08 8.08
CA PHE A 27 8.06 -4.64 7.83
C PHE A 27 6.79 -3.99 8.35
N TRP A 28 6.94 -2.72 8.72
CA TRP A 28 5.84 -1.88 9.15
C TRP A 28 4.86 -1.59 8.01
N ILE A 29 3.57 -1.64 8.35
CA ILE A 29 2.46 -1.14 7.54
C ILE A 29 1.80 0.04 8.27
N GLY A 30 0.98 0.81 7.56
CA GLY A 30 0.39 2.05 8.05
C GLY A 30 -0.72 1.90 9.08
N LEU A 31 -0.84 0.76 9.75
CA LEU A 31 -1.97 0.43 10.62
C LEU A 31 -1.58 0.54 12.09
N THR A 32 -2.34 1.35 12.85
CA THR A 32 -2.07 1.65 14.26
C THR A 32 -3.35 1.74 15.09
N ARG A 33 -3.22 1.71 16.42
CA ARG A 33 -4.30 2.04 17.37
C ARG A 33 -3.74 2.82 18.56
N ALA A 34 -4.54 3.70 19.15
CA ALA A 34 -4.09 4.54 20.26
C ALA A 34 -3.89 3.76 21.58
N ASN A 35 -4.77 2.81 21.85
CA ASN A 35 -4.75 1.91 23.01
C ASN A 35 -5.52 0.62 22.71
N ASP A 36 -5.53 -0.33 23.65
CA ASP A 36 -6.17 -1.63 23.45
C ASP A 36 -7.68 -1.58 23.25
N GLN A 37 -8.34 -0.51 23.75
CA GLN A 37 -9.78 -0.27 23.54
C GLN A 37 -10.09 0.47 22.24
N SER A 38 -9.07 0.95 21.52
CA SER A 38 -9.24 1.72 20.28
C SER A 38 -9.27 0.79 19.07
N GLU A 39 -10.08 1.18 18.08
CA GLU A 39 -10.07 0.54 16.77
C GLU A 39 -8.73 0.75 16.06
N TRP A 40 -8.38 -0.22 15.21
CA TRP A 40 -7.25 -0.09 14.29
C TRP A 40 -7.61 0.82 13.13
N ARG A 41 -6.73 1.79 12.87
CA ARG A 41 -6.90 2.81 11.84
C ARG A 41 -5.62 2.99 11.02
N TRP A 42 -5.81 3.39 9.77
CA TRP A 42 -4.72 3.77 8.90
C TRP A 42 -4.19 5.17 9.25
N MET A 43 -2.88 5.36 9.13
CA MET A 43 -2.21 6.64 9.41
C MET A 43 -2.38 7.70 8.30
N ASP A 44 -3.24 7.47 7.31
CA ASP A 44 -3.31 8.24 6.06
C ASP A 44 -4.10 9.56 6.15
N ASP A 45 -4.24 10.13 7.34
CA ASP A 45 -5.03 11.34 7.65
C ASP A 45 -6.55 11.19 7.38
N THR A 46 -7.01 10.06 6.82
CA THR A 46 -8.44 9.79 6.56
C THR A 46 -9.15 9.09 7.72
N SER A 47 -8.42 8.70 8.78
CA SER A 47 -8.94 8.10 10.02
C SER A 47 -9.93 6.94 9.84
N SER A 48 -9.86 6.21 8.72
CA SER A 48 -10.80 5.12 8.43
C SER A 48 -10.43 3.87 9.23
N SER A 49 -11.41 3.31 9.94
CA SER A 49 -11.30 1.99 10.58
C SER A 49 -11.17 0.90 9.51
N ILE A 50 -10.47 -0.19 9.83
CA ILE A 50 -10.26 -1.27 8.87
C ILE A 50 -11.57 -1.99 8.54
N VAL A 51 -11.78 -2.27 7.25
CA VAL A 51 -12.89 -3.11 6.76
C VAL A 51 -12.42 -4.48 6.27
N TRP A 52 -11.12 -4.63 6.08
CA TRP A 52 -10.46 -5.86 5.66
C TRP A 52 -9.15 -6.02 6.42
N SER A 53 -8.77 -7.26 6.72
CA SER A 53 -7.53 -7.55 7.43
C SER A 53 -6.95 -8.90 7.08
N LYS A 54 -5.64 -9.03 7.29
CA LYS A 54 -4.90 -10.28 7.13
C LYS A 54 -4.12 -10.68 8.38
N TRP A 55 -4.72 -10.42 9.55
CA TRP A 55 -4.16 -10.81 10.84
C TRP A 55 -3.79 -12.30 10.86
N GLU A 56 -2.69 -12.61 11.53
CA GLU A 56 -2.40 -13.98 11.94
C GLU A 56 -3.45 -14.45 12.96
N ASN A 57 -3.64 -15.76 13.05
CA ASN A 57 -4.51 -16.31 14.08
C ASN A 57 -4.02 -15.93 15.50
N GLY A 58 -4.90 -15.31 16.28
CA GLY A 58 -4.60 -14.84 17.63
C GLY A 58 -4.03 -13.41 17.71
N GLU A 59 -3.87 -12.74 16.57
CA GLU A 59 -3.45 -11.34 16.51
C GLU A 59 -4.64 -10.40 16.30
N PRO A 60 -4.54 -9.13 16.73
CA PRO A 60 -3.49 -8.59 17.61
C PRO A 60 -3.75 -8.93 19.09
N THR A 61 -2.69 -8.90 19.91
CA THR A 61 -2.77 -9.14 21.36
C THR A 61 -2.84 -7.82 22.16
N THR A 62 -2.72 -7.88 23.49
CA THR A 62 -2.83 -6.68 24.37
C THR A 62 -1.50 -5.95 24.44
N GLY A 63 -1.51 -4.61 24.41
CA GLY A 63 -0.30 -3.77 24.48
C GLY A 63 0.35 -3.46 23.12
N GLU A 64 -0.18 -4.03 22.04
CA GLU A 64 0.35 -3.88 20.69
C GLU A 64 -0.35 -2.74 19.96
N LYS A 65 0.38 -1.74 19.47
CA LYS A 65 -0.22 -0.51 18.92
C LYS A 65 0.13 -0.24 17.47
N CYS A 66 1.10 -0.96 16.93
CA CYS A 66 1.52 -0.85 15.54
C CYS A 66 1.45 -2.22 14.87
N ALA A 67 1.05 -2.26 13.61
CA ALA A 67 0.98 -3.48 12.84
C ALA A 67 2.18 -3.63 11.92
N ARG A 68 2.70 -4.85 11.85
CA ARG A 68 3.71 -5.26 10.89
C ARG A 68 3.19 -6.40 10.03
N LEU A 69 3.63 -6.45 8.78
CA LEU A 69 3.44 -7.59 7.92
C LEU A 69 4.68 -8.48 8.00
N ARG A 70 4.45 -9.78 8.21
CA ARG A 70 5.48 -10.82 8.22
C ARG A 70 5.30 -11.74 7.03
N LEU A 71 6.39 -11.94 6.32
CA LEU A 71 6.50 -12.85 5.19
C LEU A 71 7.50 -13.95 5.55
N LYS A 72 7.10 -15.21 5.38
CA LYS A 72 7.97 -16.39 5.53
C LYS A 72 8.16 -17.05 4.16
N ALA A 73 9.32 -17.65 3.94
CA ALA A 73 9.60 -18.41 2.72
C ALA A 73 8.50 -19.47 2.48
N GLY A 74 7.99 -19.53 1.24
CA GLY A 74 6.94 -20.48 0.83
C GLY A 74 5.57 -20.28 1.49
N SER A 75 5.35 -19.21 2.26
CA SER A 75 4.08 -18.94 2.95
C SER A 75 3.48 -17.61 2.51
N GLU A 76 2.17 -17.49 2.70
CA GLU A 76 1.50 -16.20 2.61
C GLU A 76 1.97 -15.23 3.71
N SER A 77 1.90 -13.94 3.43
CA SER A 77 2.07 -12.91 4.43
C SER A 77 0.90 -12.85 5.40
N ARG A 78 1.19 -12.51 6.65
CA ARG A 78 0.20 -12.25 7.71
C ARG A 78 0.60 -11.02 8.52
N TRP A 79 -0.38 -10.39 9.15
CA TRP A 79 -0.16 -9.22 9.98
C TRP A 79 -0.09 -9.60 11.45
N TYR A 80 0.76 -8.90 12.19
CA TYR A 80 0.99 -9.10 13.61
C TYR A 80 0.97 -7.73 14.29
N GLY A 81 0.35 -7.65 15.46
CA GLY A 81 0.50 -6.50 16.32
C GLY A 81 1.87 -6.54 17.00
N ILE A 82 2.43 -5.38 17.30
CA ILE A 82 3.62 -5.26 18.14
C ILE A 82 3.70 -3.86 18.76
N ALA A 83 4.54 -3.70 19.78
CA ALA A 83 4.90 -2.39 20.31
C ALA A 83 5.60 -1.53 19.23
N CYS A 84 5.23 -0.26 19.16
CA CYS A 84 5.66 0.66 18.10
C CYS A 84 7.14 1.04 18.14
N ASP A 85 7.82 0.77 19.26
CA ASP A 85 9.24 1.07 19.49
C ASP A 85 10.19 0.01 18.92
N TYR A 86 9.64 -1.10 18.39
CA TYR A 86 10.43 -2.10 17.68
C TYR A 86 11.01 -1.55 16.37
N GLN A 87 12.15 -2.10 15.97
CA GLN A 87 12.83 -1.66 14.76
C GLN A 87 12.61 -2.68 13.64
N TYR A 88 11.77 -2.31 12.67
CA TYR A 88 11.57 -3.06 11.43
C TYR A 88 11.84 -2.18 10.21
N SER A 89 12.08 -2.83 9.07
CA SER A 89 11.99 -2.17 7.77
C SER A 89 10.56 -1.66 7.54
N TYR A 90 10.35 -0.80 6.56
CA TYR A 90 9.01 -0.30 6.26
C TYR A 90 8.76 -0.26 4.76
N VAL A 91 7.48 -0.39 4.39
CA VAL A 91 7.02 -0.21 3.02
C VAL A 91 6.22 1.09 2.96
N CYS A 92 6.59 1.96 2.04
CA CYS A 92 5.91 3.23 1.83
C CYS A 92 4.96 3.13 0.64
N GLU A 93 3.80 3.76 0.78
CA GLU A 93 3.00 4.18 -0.37
C GLU A 93 3.45 5.55 -0.87
N ARG A 94 3.39 5.71 -2.18
CA ARG A 94 3.48 7.01 -2.86
C ARG A 94 2.15 7.23 -3.54
N GLY A 95 1.50 8.36 -3.24
CA GLY A 95 0.30 8.78 -3.95
C GLY A 95 0.56 8.87 -5.46
N LEU A 96 -0.47 8.57 -6.24
CA LEU A 96 -0.45 8.93 -7.65
C LEU A 96 -0.49 10.45 -7.73
N VAL A 97 0.57 11.08 -8.24
CA VAL A 97 0.47 12.45 -8.73
C VAL A 97 -0.44 12.43 -9.94
N THR A 98 -1.73 12.69 -9.73
CA THR A 98 -2.64 13.06 -10.80
C THR A 98 -2.25 14.47 -11.24
N THR A 99 -1.22 14.59 -12.08
CA THR A 99 -1.07 15.81 -12.86
C THR A 99 -2.37 15.98 -13.65
N PRO A 100 -3.11 17.09 -13.48
CA PRO A 100 -4.26 17.34 -14.33
C PRO A 100 -3.79 17.27 -15.79
N PRO A 101 -4.59 16.67 -16.70
CA PRO A 101 -4.24 16.72 -18.12
C PRO A 101 -4.00 18.18 -18.50
N PRO A 102 -2.98 18.47 -19.34
CA PRO A 102 -2.76 19.84 -19.80
C PRO A 102 -4.09 20.37 -20.35
N PRO A 103 -4.48 21.62 -20.04
CA PRO A 103 -5.78 22.14 -20.44
C PRO A 103 -5.92 21.98 -21.96
N SER A 104 -6.89 21.18 -22.37
CA SER A 104 -7.21 20.95 -23.78
C SER A 104 -7.53 22.31 -24.39
N SER A 105 -6.65 22.82 -25.25
CA SER A 105 -6.93 24.00 -26.06
C SER A 105 -8.24 23.81 -26.83
N PRO A 106 -9.08 24.85 -26.97
CA PRO A 106 -10.39 24.72 -27.57
C PRO A 106 -10.28 24.65 -29.09
N THR A 107 -10.59 23.51 -29.70
CA THR A 107 -10.79 23.42 -31.15
C THR A 107 -12.28 23.60 -31.46
N GLY A 108 -12.59 24.72 -32.10
CA GLY A 108 -13.94 25.12 -32.47
C GLY A 108 -14.62 24.19 -33.49
N ALA A 109 -15.94 24.04 -33.28
CA ALA A 109 -17.05 23.77 -34.20
C ALA A 109 -16.78 23.25 -35.63
N ALA A 110 -17.42 22.13 -36.02
CA ALA A 110 -18.75 22.13 -36.67
C ALA A 110 -19.16 20.75 -37.24
N ASN A 111 -20.45 20.44 -37.03
CA ASN A 111 -21.35 19.37 -37.51
C ASN A 111 -21.04 18.57 -38.80
N ALA A 112 -21.33 17.26 -38.77
CA ALA A 112 -22.48 16.59 -39.46
C ALA A 112 -22.40 15.04 -39.34
N SER A 113 -23.55 14.36 -39.33
CA SER A 113 -23.74 12.89 -39.32
C SER A 113 -24.63 12.50 -40.53
N PRO A 114 -24.97 11.22 -40.84
CA PRO A 114 -24.43 9.89 -40.46
C PRO A 114 -24.27 8.91 -41.67
N ALA A 115 -23.58 7.76 -41.51
CA ALA A 115 -23.86 6.51 -42.27
C ALA A 115 -23.18 5.26 -41.68
N GLN A 116 -23.92 4.14 -41.62
CA GLN A 116 -23.48 2.78 -41.25
C GLN A 116 -22.73 2.08 -42.39
N THR A 117 -21.75 1.21 -42.08
CA THR A 117 -21.61 -0.20 -42.54
C THR A 117 -20.25 -0.81 -42.15
N GLY A 118 -20.19 -2.11 -41.86
CA GLY A 118 -19.00 -2.95 -42.10
C GLY A 118 -18.34 -3.61 -40.87
N GLU A 119 -18.25 -4.95 -40.92
CA GLU A 119 -17.68 -5.90 -39.97
C GLU A 119 -16.13 -5.91 -39.92
N GLY A 120 -15.52 -6.42 -38.82
CA GLY A 120 -14.10 -6.81 -38.81
C GLY A 120 -13.40 -6.84 -37.45
N ASN A 121 -13.05 -8.05 -37.01
CA ASN A 121 -12.39 -8.48 -35.76
C ASN A 121 -10.92 -8.02 -35.60
N THR A 122 -10.44 -7.65 -34.39
CA THR A 122 -9.16 -8.14 -33.77
C THR A 122 -8.82 -7.48 -32.42
N ASP A 123 -8.38 -8.32 -31.47
CA ASP A 123 -7.70 -7.98 -30.20
C ASP A 123 -6.55 -6.97 -30.33
N LYS A 124 -6.42 -6.06 -29.35
CA LYS A 124 -5.21 -5.92 -28.51
C LYS A 124 -5.34 -4.74 -27.54
N GLY A 125 -4.97 -5.02 -26.28
CA GLY A 125 -4.98 -4.07 -25.19
C GLY A 125 -4.03 -2.88 -25.37
N SER A 126 -4.24 -1.88 -24.52
CA SER A 126 -3.21 -0.91 -24.17
C SER A 126 -3.41 -0.47 -22.72
N ASP A 127 -2.67 -1.18 -21.86
CA ASP A 127 -1.84 -0.62 -20.79
C ASP A 127 -2.39 0.55 -19.97
N SER A 128 -3.27 0.21 -19.02
CA SER A 128 -3.23 0.87 -17.72
C SER A 128 -1.92 0.49 -17.05
N ILE A 129 -0.88 1.33 -17.15
CA ILE A 129 0.33 1.15 -16.33
C ILE A 129 -0.02 1.51 -14.88
N ALA A 130 -0.67 0.57 -14.19
CA ALA A 130 -0.72 0.54 -12.74
C ALA A 130 0.72 0.31 -12.25
N ARG A 131 1.47 1.40 -12.08
CA ARG A 131 2.77 1.34 -11.44
C ARG A 131 2.54 0.98 -9.97
N GLY A 132 2.82 -0.27 -9.64
CA GLY A 132 2.81 -0.78 -8.28
C GLY A 132 3.76 -0.01 -7.33
N PRO A 133 3.79 -0.39 -6.04
CA PRO A 133 4.52 0.35 -5.00
C PRO A 133 5.97 0.65 -5.40
N THR A 134 6.31 1.94 -5.46
CA THR A 134 7.66 2.39 -5.85
C THR A 134 8.53 2.72 -4.63
N LYS A 135 9.52 1.83 -4.45
CA LYS A 135 10.79 1.91 -3.69
C LYS A 135 11.06 3.15 -2.82
N LYS A 136 11.06 2.93 -1.50
CA LYS A 136 12.13 3.37 -0.59
C LYS A 136 12.19 2.37 0.57
N LEU A 137 13.16 1.46 0.53
CA LEU A 137 13.50 0.63 1.68
C LEU A 137 14.61 1.37 2.41
N VAL A 138 14.28 2.08 3.48
CA VAL A 138 15.33 2.69 4.32
C VAL A 138 15.64 1.69 5.42
N LYS A 139 16.86 1.15 5.40
CA LYS A 139 17.45 0.51 6.57
C LYS A 139 17.93 1.64 7.47
N ASN A 140 17.45 1.74 8.71
CA ASN A 140 17.95 2.77 9.61
C ASN A 140 19.24 2.29 10.30
N ASP A 141 20.24 3.18 10.34
CA ASP A 141 21.56 3.00 10.94
C ASP A 141 21.46 3.01 12.48
N GLN A 142 22.24 2.17 13.16
CA GLN A 142 22.14 1.86 14.61
C GLN A 142 22.65 2.97 15.55
N SER A 143 22.69 4.23 15.13
CA SER A 143 23.28 5.31 15.93
C SER A 143 22.24 6.22 16.60
N ASN A 144 21.75 5.76 17.76
CA ASN A 144 21.32 6.57 18.92
C ASN A 144 20.30 7.72 18.68
N SER A 145 19.00 7.53 18.98
CA SER A 145 18.09 8.50 19.64
C SER A 145 16.58 8.19 19.46
N THR A 146 15.84 8.17 20.58
CA THR A 146 14.34 8.19 20.75
C THR A 146 13.52 7.04 20.11
N PRO A 147 12.36 6.66 20.69
CA PRO A 147 11.43 5.72 20.06
C PRO A 147 10.91 6.36 18.77
N ILE A 148 11.44 5.93 17.62
CA ILE A 148 11.01 6.44 16.32
C ILE A 148 9.77 5.65 15.93
N GLU A 149 8.59 6.25 16.06
CA GLU A 149 7.38 5.70 15.45
C GLU A 149 7.63 5.43 13.95
N PRO A 150 7.12 4.32 13.41
CA PRO A 150 7.42 3.93 12.05
C PRO A 150 6.84 4.96 11.08
N SER A 151 7.74 5.64 10.36
CA SER A 151 7.37 6.74 9.48
C SER A 151 8.19 6.71 8.19
N CYS A 152 7.53 7.00 7.07
CA CYS A 152 8.19 7.22 5.78
C CYS A 152 8.58 8.69 5.67
N LYS A 153 9.89 8.98 5.68
CA LYS A 153 10.47 10.32 5.42
C LYS A 153 10.81 10.55 3.94
#